data_AF-A0A2E4WZB7-F1
#
_entry.id   AF-A0A2E4WZB7-F1
#
_cell.length_a   1.000
_cell.length_b   1.000
_cell.length_c   1.000
_cell.angle_alpha   90.00
_cell.angle_beta   90.00
_cell.angle_gamma   90.00
#
_symmetry.space_group_name_H-M   'P 1'
#
loop_
_entity.id
_entity.type
_entity.pdbx_description
1 polymer ?
#
loop_
_entity_poly.entity_id
_entity_poly.type
_entity_poly.pdbx_seq_one_letter_code
_entity_poly.pdbx_strand_id
1 'polypeptide(L)'
;MSKRSHPTSRGDRLFLDRLTELSDSAAESLSKYRGESLSLRSLTELSDAAAESLSKHKGDKLFLGVTELSDAAAGSLSKHKGWLSLEGLTELSDAAAENLSKHNGGFLDLGPSIVSDSVVEILSKNSFVRIRGATELSDSVAESLSKFKGSFDLECLKELSDSAAESLSKLNDCLCLDGLTELSDAAAESLSKHKGGFLSLNGLTKLSDSAAESLSKHKVSESIPWRWLSLSGLTSLSDAAAESLSKHEDLGLDCGLEEQVAQYR
;
A
#
# COMPACT_ATOMS: atom_id res chain seq x y z
N MET A 1 38.92 0.97 -28.71
CA MET A 1 39.16 0.83 -27.25
C MET A 1 38.29 1.84 -26.52
N SER A 2 37.06 1.44 -26.18
CA SER A 2 36.06 2.32 -25.58
C SER A 2 36.32 2.41 -24.08
N LYS A 3 36.71 3.60 -23.61
CA LYS A 3 36.82 3.91 -22.19
C LYS A 3 35.41 3.98 -21.61
N ARG A 4 34.96 2.90 -20.96
CA ARG A 4 33.81 2.93 -20.05
C ARG A 4 34.24 3.71 -18.81
N SER A 5 34.02 5.02 -18.81
CA SER A 5 34.06 5.83 -17.59
C SER A 5 32.93 5.36 -16.67
N HIS A 6 33.27 4.61 -15.64
CA HIS A 6 32.40 4.40 -14.49
C HIS A 6 32.29 5.74 -13.75
N PRO A 7 31.10 6.34 -13.58
CA PRO A 7 30.97 7.46 -12.67
C PRO A 7 31.02 6.90 -11.24
N THR A 8 32.10 7.22 -10.55
CA THR A 8 32.33 6.92 -9.14
C THR A 8 31.47 7.83 -8.26
N SER A 9 30.55 7.24 -7.49
CA SER A 9 30.07 7.64 -6.15
C SER A 9 30.31 9.10 -5.71
N ARG A 10 29.55 10.03 -6.27
CA ARG A 10 29.46 11.43 -5.78
C ARG A 10 28.00 11.72 -5.42
N GLY A 11 27.63 11.40 -4.18
CA GLY A 11 26.36 11.80 -3.58
C GLY A 11 25.13 11.40 -4.40
N ASP A 12 24.84 10.11 -4.50
CA ASP A 12 23.61 9.66 -5.16
C ASP A 12 22.38 9.96 -4.29
N ARG A 13 22.58 10.17 -2.98
CA ARG A 13 21.49 10.38 -2.01
C ARG A 13 21.86 11.46 -1.00
N LEU A 14 20.94 12.38 -0.74
CA LEU A 14 21.05 13.41 0.28
C LEU A 14 19.93 13.20 1.30
N PHE A 15 20.32 12.85 2.53
CA PHE A 15 19.41 12.64 3.65
C PHE A 15 19.52 13.82 4.61
N LEU A 16 18.42 14.57 4.73
CA LEU A 16 18.26 15.68 5.65
C LEU A 16 17.08 15.40 6.60
N ASP A 17 16.95 14.14 7.04
CA ASP A 17 15.85 13.63 7.88
C ASP A 17 15.95 14.08 9.35
N ARG A 18 16.59 15.22 9.61
CA ARG A 18 16.55 15.94 10.88
C ARG A 18 16.17 17.41 10.68
N LEU A 19 15.95 17.82 9.43
CA LEU A 19 15.54 19.17 9.08
C LEU A 19 14.03 19.27 9.23
N THR A 20 13.58 20.06 10.20
CA THR A 20 12.16 20.25 10.50
C THR A 20 11.56 21.48 9.81
N GLU A 21 12.40 22.40 9.36
CA GLU A 21 12.00 23.65 8.69
C GLU A 21 12.82 23.87 7.43
N LEU A 22 12.19 24.37 6.37
CA LEU A 22 12.83 24.64 5.09
C LEU A 22 12.34 25.96 4.49
N SER A 23 13.22 26.95 4.42
CA SER A 23 12.93 28.20 3.71
C SER A 23 12.89 28.00 2.19
N ASP A 24 12.17 28.84 1.47
CA ASP A 24 12.04 28.82 0.01
C ASP A 24 13.41 28.86 -0.72
N SER A 25 14.34 29.69 -0.25
CA SER A 25 15.68 29.81 -0.85
C SER A 25 16.55 28.55 -0.64
N ALA A 26 16.38 27.88 0.50
CA ALA A 26 17.00 26.60 0.77
C ALA A 26 16.39 25.50 -0.11
N ALA A 27 15.06 25.47 -0.27
CA ALA A 27 14.36 24.56 -1.17
C ALA A 27 14.81 24.74 -2.63
N GLU A 28 14.97 25.99 -3.08
CA GLU A 28 15.51 26.30 -4.41
C GLU A 28 16.93 25.75 -4.58
N SER A 29 17.78 25.90 -3.57
CA SER A 29 19.14 25.37 -3.57
C SER A 29 19.16 23.84 -3.60
N LEU A 30 18.30 23.19 -2.81
CA LEU A 30 18.16 21.74 -2.77
C LEU A 30 17.62 21.18 -4.09
N SER A 31 16.71 21.87 -4.78
CA SER A 31 16.20 21.42 -6.08
C SER A 31 17.28 21.24 -7.15
N LYS A 32 18.40 21.97 -7.02
CA LYS A 32 19.56 21.93 -7.93
C LYS A 32 20.50 20.77 -7.62
N TYR A 33 20.30 20.06 -6.51
CA TYR A 33 21.02 18.84 -6.17
C TYR A 33 20.83 17.80 -7.28
N ARG A 34 21.93 17.22 -7.75
CA ARG A 34 21.96 16.30 -8.90
C ARG A 34 21.98 14.81 -8.52
N GLY A 35 21.86 14.49 -7.24
CA GLY A 35 21.74 13.09 -6.81
C GLY A 35 20.39 12.48 -7.20
N GLU A 36 20.31 11.16 -7.14
CA GLU A 36 19.11 10.36 -7.41
C GLU A 36 18.02 10.57 -6.36
N SER A 37 18.38 10.79 -5.10
CA SER A 37 17.41 10.86 -4.00
C SER A 37 17.62 12.06 -3.08
N LEU A 38 16.53 12.75 -2.78
CA LEU A 38 16.46 13.80 -1.76
C LEU A 38 15.44 13.40 -0.69
N SER A 39 15.89 13.34 0.57
CA SER A 39 15.06 12.94 1.71
C SER A 39 14.99 14.04 2.77
N LEU A 40 13.77 14.43 3.10
CA LEU A 40 13.38 15.48 4.06
C LEU A 40 12.25 14.94 4.95
N ARG A 41 12.41 13.73 5.50
CA ARG A 41 11.34 13.00 6.20
C ARG A 41 10.89 13.60 7.53
N SER A 42 11.65 14.54 8.08
CA SER A 42 11.26 15.26 9.31
C SER A 42 10.72 16.66 9.06
N LEU A 43 10.60 17.09 7.80
CA LEU A 43 10.05 18.39 7.43
C LEU A 43 8.53 18.33 7.57
N THR A 44 7.96 19.03 8.55
CA THR A 44 6.52 18.98 8.83
C THR A 44 5.70 19.96 8.00
N GLU A 45 6.28 21.10 7.64
CA GLU A 45 5.63 22.17 6.87
C GLU A 45 6.39 22.46 5.57
N LEU A 46 5.65 22.79 4.51
CA LEU A 46 6.22 23.15 3.21
C LEU A 46 5.38 24.25 2.56
N SER A 47 6.00 25.38 2.27
CA SER A 47 5.36 26.47 1.53
C SER A 47 5.11 26.09 0.06
N ASP A 48 4.18 26.78 -0.59
CA ASP A 48 3.91 26.61 -2.02
C ASP A 48 5.16 26.86 -2.88
N ALA A 49 5.96 27.87 -2.54
CA ALA A 49 7.18 28.22 -3.28
C ALA A 49 8.30 27.18 -3.07
N ALA A 50 8.42 26.62 -1.87
CA ALA A 50 9.34 25.53 -1.59
C ALA A 50 8.92 24.25 -2.33
N ALA A 51 7.63 23.92 -2.33
CA ALA A 51 7.08 22.79 -3.11
C ALA A 51 7.30 22.95 -4.61
N GLU A 52 7.08 24.16 -5.15
CA GLU A 52 7.37 24.47 -6.56
C GLU A 52 8.85 24.25 -6.89
N SER A 53 9.74 24.69 -6.00
CA SER A 53 11.18 24.50 -6.15
C SER A 53 11.56 23.02 -6.11
N LEU A 54 11.14 22.28 -5.08
CA LEU A 54 11.48 20.87 -4.91
C LEU A 54 10.93 19.97 -6.02
N SER A 55 9.76 20.29 -6.60
CA SER A 55 9.21 19.54 -7.74
C SER A 55 10.13 19.55 -8.97
N LYS A 56 11.01 20.55 -9.09
CA LYS A 56 11.99 20.69 -10.18
C LYS A 56 13.23 19.80 -9.98
N HIS A 57 13.39 19.18 -8.81
CA HIS A 57 14.44 18.21 -8.55
C HIS A 57 14.42 17.11 -9.61
N LYS A 58 15.59 16.84 -10.20
CA LYS A 58 15.76 15.91 -11.33
C LYS A 58 16.12 14.49 -10.93
N GLY A 59 16.33 14.24 -9.64
CA GLY A 59 16.49 12.88 -9.13
C GLY A 59 15.19 12.10 -9.22
N ASP A 60 15.32 10.78 -9.10
CA ASP A 60 14.22 9.83 -9.24
C ASP A 60 13.38 9.70 -7.97
N LYS A 61 13.83 10.25 -6.83
CA LYS A 61 13.15 10.05 -5.54
C LYS A 61 13.13 11.32 -4.69
N LEU A 62 11.93 11.72 -4.29
CA LEU A 62 11.68 12.83 -3.37
C LEU A 62 10.85 12.34 -2.18
N PHE A 63 11.44 12.33 -0.99
CA PHE A 63 10.76 11.95 0.25
C PHE A 63 10.54 13.18 1.14
N LEU A 64 9.29 13.46 1.48
CA LEU A 64 8.88 14.59 2.31
C LEU A 64 8.04 14.08 3.48
N GLY A 65 8.32 14.60 4.68
CA GLY A 65 7.60 14.27 5.92
C GLY A 65 6.43 15.20 6.24
N VAL A 66 5.95 15.97 5.25
CA VAL A 66 4.98 17.06 5.48
C VAL A 66 3.67 16.50 6.02
N THR A 67 3.09 17.15 7.03
CA THR A 67 1.84 16.68 7.67
C THR A 67 0.60 17.25 7.02
N GLU A 68 0.72 18.43 6.41
CA GLU A 68 -0.33 19.11 5.65
C GLU A 68 0.22 19.57 4.30
N LEU A 69 -0.65 19.67 3.30
CA LEU A 69 -0.29 20.11 1.97
C LEU A 69 -1.39 20.97 1.37
N SER A 70 -1.04 22.19 0.95
CA SER A 70 -1.97 23.06 0.23
C SER A 70 -2.27 22.51 -1.18
N ASP A 71 -3.39 22.94 -1.76
CA ASP A 71 -3.75 22.59 -3.14
C ASP A 71 -2.66 23.01 -4.15
N ALA A 72 -2.04 24.17 -3.93
CA ALA A 72 -0.99 24.71 -4.79
C ALA A 72 0.33 23.95 -4.66
N ALA A 73 0.72 23.56 -3.45
CA ALA A 73 1.87 22.72 -3.20
C ALA A 73 1.67 21.32 -3.81
N ALA A 74 0.49 20.71 -3.63
CA ALA A 74 0.11 19.46 -4.28
C ALA A 74 0.20 19.53 -5.81
N GLY A 75 -0.33 20.61 -6.41
CA GLY A 75 -0.27 20.86 -7.85
C GLY A 75 1.15 21.10 -8.38
N SER A 76 2.06 21.56 -7.52
CA SER A 76 3.48 21.67 -7.85
C SER A 76 4.19 20.32 -7.78
N LEU A 77 4.04 19.61 -6.65
CA LEU A 77 4.71 18.33 -6.42
C LEU A 77 4.27 17.24 -7.39
N SER A 78 3.01 17.23 -7.83
CA SER A 78 2.53 16.26 -8.83
C SER A 78 3.23 16.35 -10.19
N LYS A 79 3.98 17.43 -10.45
CA LYS A 79 4.79 17.60 -11.67
C LYS A 79 6.16 16.90 -11.57
N HIS A 80 6.56 16.46 -10.38
CA HIS A 80 7.77 15.68 -10.20
C HIS A 80 7.74 14.43 -11.09
N LYS A 81 8.92 14.01 -11.58
CA LYS A 81 9.06 12.99 -12.62
C LYS A 81 9.58 11.64 -12.11
N GLY A 82 9.84 11.55 -10.82
CA GLY A 82 10.20 10.32 -10.13
C GLY A 82 9.18 9.93 -9.07
N TRP A 83 9.61 9.05 -8.16
CA TRP A 83 8.87 8.66 -6.98
C TRP A 83 8.72 9.84 -6.02
N LEU A 84 7.47 10.19 -5.73
CA LEU A 84 7.09 11.14 -4.69
C LEU A 84 6.55 10.39 -3.47
N SER A 85 7.13 10.65 -2.29
CA SER A 85 6.65 10.11 -1.02
C SER A 85 6.30 11.26 -0.07
N LEU A 86 5.06 11.24 0.41
CA LEU A 86 4.45 12.18 1.36
C LEU A 86 4.01 11.38 2.60
N GLU A 87 4.95 10.66 3.22
CA GLU A 87 4.64 9.66 4.25
C GLU A 87 4.13 10.27 5.56
N GLY A 88 4.46 11.53 5.82
CA GLY A 88 4.00 12.26 7.01
C GLY A 88 2.59 12.85 6.87
N LEU A 89 2.00 12.82 5.68
CA LEU A 89 0.78 13.56 5.37
C LEU A 89 -0.41 12.94 6.09
N THR A 90 -1.08 13.74 6.91
CA THR A 90 -2.22 13.29 7.73
C THR A 90 -3.56 13.80 7.23
N GLU A 91 -3.56 14.92 6.50
CA GLU A 91 -4.76 15.52 5.93
C GLU A 91 -4.54 15.91 4.48
N LEU A 92 -5.58 15.76 3.65
CA LEU A 92 -5.55 16.14 2.24
C LEU A 92 -6.95 16.61 1.81
N SER A 93 -7.02 17.79 1.19
CA SER A 93 -8.26 18.29 0.59
C SER A 93 -8.58 17.52 -0.70
N ASP A 94 -9.83 17.55 -1.13
CA ASP A 94 -10.24 16.98 -2.43
C ASP A 94 -9.47 17.62 -3.59
N ALA A 95 -9.25 18.94 -3.56
CA ALA A 95 -8.51 19.65 -4.60
C ALA A 95 -7.02 19.28 -4.64
N ALA A 96 -6.39 19.07 -3.48
CA ALA A 96 -5.02 18.58 -3.39
C ALA A 96 -4.91 17.11 -3.86
N ALA A 97 -5.89 16.26 -3.51
CA ALA A 97 -5.99 14.89 -4.02
C ALA A 97 -6.16 14.86 -5.55
N GLU A 98 -6.98 15.75 -6.12
CA GLU A 98 -7.14 15.89 -7.58
C GLU A 98 -5.84 16.33 -8.28
N ASN A 99 -5.03 17.13 -7.59
CA ASN A 99 -3.74 17.53 -8.12
C ASN A 99 -2.72 16.39 -8.07
N LEU A 100 -2.65 15.65 -6.95
CA LEU A 100 -1.77 14.50 -6.80
C LEU A 100 -2.18 13.32 -7.68
N SER A 101 -3.48 13.13 -7.96
CA SER A 101 -3.96 12.10 -8.89
C SER A 101 -3.49 12.32 -10.33
N LYS A 102 -2.95 13.50 -10.68
CA LYS A 102 -2.31 13.78 -11.98
C LYS A 102 -0.82 13.41 -12.02
N HIS A 103 -0.24 12.98 -10.89
CA HIS A 103 1.16 12.60 -10.83
C HIS A 103 1.46 11.42 -11.77
N ASN A 104 2.45 11.60 -12.65
CA ASN A 104 2.82 10.60 -13.64
C ASN A 104 4.32 10.27 -13.63
N GLY A 105 5.03 10.64 -12.56
CA GLY A 105 6.46 10.37 -12.37
C GLY A 105 6.78 8.95 -11.91
N GLY A 106 5.78 8.08 -11.74
CA GLY A 106 5.93 6.74 -11.20
C GLY A 106 5.09 6.58 -9.94
N PHE A 107 5.71 6.10 -8.86
CA PHE A 107 5.02 5.82 -7.60
C PHE A 107 4.70 7.09 -6.82
N LEU A 108 3.47 7.18 -6.32
CA LEU A 108 3.06 8.12 -5.28
C LEU A 108 2.83 7.34 -3.99
N ASP A 109 3.53 7.69 -2.91
CA ASP A 109 3.39 7.03 -1.61
C ASP A 109 2.85 8.04 -0.59
N LEU A 110 1.69 7.74 -0.02
CA LEU A 110 0.95 8.62 0.87
C LEU A 110 0.86 8.04 2.28
N GLY A 111 0.90 8.94 3.26
CA GLY A 111 0.86 8.62 4.68
C GLY A 111 -0.42 7.93 5.17
N PRO A 112 -0.38 7.41 6.41
CA PRO A 112 -1.39 6.50 6.96
C PRO A 112 -2.78 7.11 7.21
N SER A 113 -2.86 8.42 7.43
CA SER A 113 -4.09 9.06 7.94
C SER A 113 -4.96 9.69 6.85
N ILE A 114 -4.64 9.47 5.57
CA ILE A 114 -5.41 10.01 4.44
C ILE A 114 -6.50 9.03 4.06
N VAL A 115 -7.62 9.05 4.79
CA VAL A 115 -8.74 8.11 4.55
C VAL A 115 -10.09 8.81 4.63
N SER A 116 -10.25 9.94 3.93
CA SER A 116 -11.61 10.34 3.56
C SER A 116 -12.02 9.55 2.31
N ASP A 117 -13.26 9.08 2.28
CA ASP A 117 -13.81 8.33 1.15
C ASP A 117 -13.61 9.07 -0.18
N SER A 118 -13.82 10.39 -0.16
CA SER A 118 -13.64 11.28 -1.32
C SER A 118 -12.20 11.25 -1.85
N VAL A 119 -11.21 11.37 -0.96
CA VAL A 119 -9.80 11.41 -1.35
C VAL A 119 -9.36 10.09 -1.95
N VAL A 120 -9.76 8.95 -1.35
CA VAL A 120 -9.41 7.64 -1.90
C VAL A 120 -10.08 7.41 -3.25
N GLU A 121 -11.34 7.82 -3.43
CA GLU A 121 -12.03 7.76 -4.72
C GLU A 121 -11.28 8.57 -5.79
N ILE A 122 -10.84 9.80 -5.46
CA ILE A 122 -10.07 10.65 -6.38
C ILE A 122 -8.73 10.01 -6.76
N LEU A 123 -7.99 9.50 -5.78
CA LEU A 123 -6.65 8.92 -5.98
C LEU A 123 -6.70 7.56 -6.68
N SER A 124 -7.77 6.80 -6.49
CA SER A 124 -8.04 5.54 -7.20
C SER A 124 -8.23 5.71 -8.71
N LYS A 125 -8.20 6.94 -9.26
CA LYS A 125 -8.18 7.15 -10.71
C LYS A 125 -6.78 6.97 -11.33
N ASN A 126 -5.70 6.90 -10.53
CA ASN A 126 -4.32 6.86 -11.03
C ASN A 126 -3.63 5.51 -10.78
N SER A 127 -3.06 4.90 -11.82
CA SER A 127 -2.48 3.54 -11.80
C SER A 127 -1.38 3.21 -10.77
N PHE A 128 -0.74 4.16 -10.08
CA PHE A 128 0.39 3.87 -9.15
C PHE A 128 0.41 4.72 -7.88
N VAL A 129 -0.64 4.62 -7.04
CA VAL A 129 -0.69 5.26 -5.72
C VAL A 129 -0.68 4.19 -4.63
N ARG A 130 0.27 4.25 -3.70
CA ARG A 130 0.23 3.53 -2.43
C ARG A 130 -0.34 4.46 -1.36
N ILE A 131 -1.49 4.10 -0.81
CA ILE A 131 -2.02 4.71 0.41
C ILE A 131 -1.69 3.74 1.54
N ARG A 132 -0.94 4.19 2.55
CA ARG A 132 -0.61 3.35 3.71
C ARG A 132 -1.69 3.49 4.77
N GLY A 133 -1.68 2.58 5.74
CA GLY A 133 -2.19 2.87 7.09
C GLY A 133 -3.68 3.09 7.26
N ALA A 134 -4.50 2.82 6.24
CA ALA A 134 -5.94 2.85 6.39
C ALA A 134 -6.37 1.81 7.43
N THR A 135 -6.70 2.27 8.64
CA THR A 135 -7.16 1.39 9.74
C THR A 135 -8.63 1.02 9.61
N GLU A 136 -9.38 1.84 8.88
CA GLU A 136 -10.80 1.67 8.58
C GLU A 136 -10.99 1.84 7.07
N LEU A 137 -11.93 1.06 6.51
CA LEU A 137 -12.25 1.06 5.09
C LEU A 137 -13.78 1.04 4.95
N SER A 138 -14.34 2.09 4.35
CA SER A 138 -15.78 2.09 4.05
C SER A 138 -16.09 1.19 2.85
N ASP A 139 -17.33 0.72 2.78
CA ASP A 139 -17.81 -0.09 1.65
C ASP A 139 -17.67 0.66 0.31
N SER A 140 -17.90 1.98 0.33
CA SER A 140 -17.77 2.85 -0.86
C SER A 140 -16.32 2.93 -1.35
N VAL A 141 -15.37 3.04 -0.42
CA VAL A 141 -13.96 3.01 -0.77
C VAL A 141 -13.60 1.65 -1.33
N ALA A 142 -13.95 0.55 -0.65
CA ALA A 142 -13.68 -0.80 -1.13
C ALA A 142 -14.24 -1.06 -2.54
N GLU A 143 -15.45 -0.58 -2.84
CA GLU A 143 -16.03 -0.66 -4.18
C GLU A 143 -15.20 0.11 -5.21
N SER A 144 -14.71 1.30 -4.86
CA SER A 144 -13.84 2.10 -5.71
C SER A 144 -12.48 1.41 -5.96
N LEU A 145 -11.88 0.83 -4.92
CA LEU A 145 -10.63 0.05 -5.03
C LEU A 145 -10.82 -1.16 -5.95
N SER A 146 -11.98 -1.83 -5.91
CA SER A 146 -12.24 -3.01 -6.75
C SER A 146 -12.14 -2.75 -8.26
N LYS A 147 -12.33 -1.50 -8.68
CA LYS A 147 -12.27 -1.06 -10.10
C LYS A 147 -10.87 -0.58 -10.48
N PHE A 148 -9.97 -0.50 -9.51
CA PHE A 148 -8.63 0.04 -9.65
C PHE A 148 -7.65 -0.93 -10.30
N LYS A 149 -6.60 -0.36 -10.91
CA LYS A 149 -5.51 -1.12 -11.57
C LYS A 149 -4.13 -0.93 -10.91
N GLY A 150 -4.05 -0.20 -9.80
CA GLY A 150 -2.83 -0.07 -9.00
C GLY A 150 -2.85 -0.92 -7.74
N SER A 151 -1.88 -0.70 -6.84
CA SER A 151 -1.73 -1.44 -5.58
C SER A 151 -2.11 -0.57 -4.39
N PHE A 152 -2.91 -1.10 -3.47
CA PHE A 152 -3.23 -0.48 -2.19
C PHE A 152 -2.62 -1.28 -1.06
N ASP A 153 -2.04 -0.58 -0.08
CA ASP A 153 -1.46 -1.20 1.10
C ASP A 153 -2.51 -1.18 2.22
N LEU A 154 -3.10 -2.35 2.47
CA LEU A 154 -4.12 -2.56 3.50
C LEU A 154 -3.56 -3.32 4.71
N GLU A 155 -2.22 -3.34 4.88
CA GLU A 155 -1.55 -4.09 5.96
C GLU A 155 -1.93 -3.58 7.36
N CYS A 156 -2.48 -2.37 7.49
CA CYS A 156 -2.90 -1.80 8.77
C CYS A 156 -4.41 -1.85 9.02
N LEU A 157 -5.19 -2.44 8.11
CA LEU A 157 -6.65 -2.50 8.22
C LEU A 157 -7.04 -3.42 9.38
N LYS A 158 -7.77 -2.90 10.38
CA LYS A 158 -8.11 -3.66 11.60
C LYS A 158 -9.45 -4.39 11.49
N GLU A 159 -10.38 -3.80 10.76
CA GLU A 159 -11.74 -4.32 10.58
C GLU A 159 -12.09 -4.30 9.09
N LEU A 160 -12.82 -5.33 8.65
CA LEU A 160 -13.30 -5.47 7.28
C LEU A 160 -14.76 -5.91 7.31
N SER A 161 -15.64 -5.11 6.74
CA SER A 161 -17.04 -5.48 6.55
C SER A 161 -17.21 -6.56 5.48
N ASP A 162 -18.32 -7.28 5.53
CA ASP A 162 -18.65 -8.30 4.52
C ASP A 162 -18.76 -7.69 3.11
N SER A 163 -19.30 -6.47 3.00
CA SER A 163 -19.46 -5.74 1.74
C SER A 163 -18.13 -5.22 1.18
N ALA A 164 -17.23 -4.76 2.05
CA ALA A 164 -15.88 -4.38 1.65
C ALA A 164 -15.07 -5.62 1.20
N ALA A 165 -15.19 -6.74 1.92
CA ALA A 165 -14.57 -8.01 1.52
C ALA A 165 -15.06 -8.49 0.15
N GLU A 166 -16.37 -8.38 -0.12
CA GLU A 166 -16.94 -8.72 -1.44
C GLU A 166 -16.33 -7.84 -2.55
N SER A 167 -16.15 -6.55 -2.28
CA SER A 167 -15.56 -5.62 -3.24
C SER A 167 -14.07 -5.92 -3.48
N LEU A 168 -13.28 -6.09 -2.42
CA LEU A 168 -11.85 -6.41 -2.52
C LEU A 168 -11.58 -7.76 -3.19
N SER A 169 -12.48 -8.74 -3.06
CA SER A 169 -12.36 -10.04 -3.75
C SER A 169 -12.32 -9.90 -5.28
N LYS A 170 -12.80 -8.79 -5.85
CA LYS A 170 -12.82 -8.57 -7.30
C LYS A 170 -11.46 -8.11 -7.85
N LEU A 171 -10.50 -7.79 -6.98
CA LEU A 171 -9.13 -7.45 -7.35
C LEU A 171 -8.43 -8.65 -7.99
N ASN A 172 -7.55 -8.36 -8.96
CA ASN A 172 -6.76 -9.38 -9.67
C ASN A 172 -5.28 -9.39 -9.24
N ASP A 173 -4.90 -8.53 -8.30
CA ASP A 173 -3.52 -8.40 -7.80
C ASP A 173 -3.36 -9.02 -6.40
N CYS A 174 -2.19 -8.94 -5.80
CA CYS A 174 -1.93 -9.40 -4.45
C CYS A 174 -2.75 -8.60 -3.43
N LEU A 175 -3.39 -9.29 -2.49
CA LEU A 175 -4.18 -8.68 -1.43
C LEU A 175 -3.57 -9.03 -0.07
N CYS A 176 -2.97 -8.03 0.59
CA CYS A 176 -2.39 -8.16 1.93
C CYS A 176 -3.30 -7.47 2.95
N LEU A 177 -3.83 -8.24 3.89
CA LEU A 177 -4.76 -7.80 4.94
C LEU A 177 -4.21 -8.23 6.32
N ASP A 178 -2.89 -8.14 6.50
CA ASP A 178 -2.18 -8.64 7.68
C ASP A 178 -2.47 -7.85 8.96
N GLY A 179 -3.22 -6.74 8.87
CA GLY A 179 -3.72 -5.98 10.02
C GLY A 179 -5.00 -6.55 10.65
N LEU A 180 -5.73 -7.40 9.92
CA LEU A 180 -7.00 -7.97 10.38
C LEU A 180 -6.73 -9.01 11.45
N THR A 181 -7.31 -8.84 12.64
CA THR A 181 -7.19 -9.81 13.73
C THR A 181 -8.35 -10.80 13.79
N GLU A 182 -9.49 -10.43 13.21
CA GLU A 182 -10.71 -11.22 13.11
C GLU A 182 -11.28 -11.12 11.69
N LEU A 183 -12.01 -12.16 11.26
CA LEU A 183 -12.66 -12.23 9.97
C LEU A 183 -13.99 -12.98 10.12
N SER A 184 -15.08 -12.39 9.61
CA SER A 184 -16.38 -13.05 9.60
C SER A 184 -16.42 -14.20 8.58
N ASP A 185 -17.35 -15.14 8.77
CA ASP A 185 -17.56 -16.24 7.83
C ASP A 185 -17.95 -15.73 6.43
N ALA A 186 -18.76 -14.67 6.37
CA ALA A 186 -19.19 -14.05 5.12
C ALA A 186 -18.05 -13.30 4.39
N ALA A 187 -17.21 -12.58 5.14
CA ALA A 187 -16.01 -11.94 4.58
C ALA A 187 -15.01 -12.99 4.07
N ALA A 188 -14.81 -14.09 4.81
CA ALA A 188 -13.97 -15.21 4.38
C ALA A 188 -14.51 -15.88 3.11
N GLU A 189 -15.83 -16.08 3.00
CA GLU A 189 -16.48 -16.58 1.79
C GLU A 189 -16.23 -15.65 0.59
N SER A 190 -16.38 -14.34 0.78
CA SER A 190 -16.07 -13.34 -0.24
C SER A 190 -14.60 -13.37 -0.66
N LEU A 191 -13.66 -13.30 0.30
CA LEU A 191 -12.23 -13.29 0.01
C LEU A 191 -11.73 -14.60 -0.62
N SER A 192 -12.38 -15.74 -0.37
CA SER A 192 -12.08 -16.99 -1.08
C SER A 192 -12.32 -16.89 -2.59
N LYS A 193 -13.14 -15.94 -3.05
CA LYS A 193 -13.40 -15.69 -4.47
C LYS A 193 -12.39 -14.72 -5.09
N HIS A 194 -11.39 -14.30 -4.31
CA HIS A 194 -10.31 -13.42 -4.76
C HIS A 194 -9.59 -14.00 -5.97
N LYS A 195 -9.41 -13.16 -7.01
CA LYS A 195 -8.89 -13.62 -8.30
C LYS A 195 -7.37 -13.51 -8.41
N GLY A 196 -6.74 -12.74 -7.53
CA GLY A 196 -5.29 -12.56 -7.50
C GLY A 196 -4.55 -13.76 -6.92
N GLY A 197 -3.27 -13.89 -7.30
CA GLY A 197 -2.44 -15.05 -6.96
C GLY A 197 -2.07 -15.17 -5.47
N PHE A 198 -2.14 -14.08 -4.72
CA PHE A 198 -1.67 -14.00 -3.33
C PHE A 198 -2.71 -13.33 -2.44
N LEU A 199 -3.14 -14.04 -1.40
CA LEU A 199 -4.00 -13.54 -0.33
C LEU A 199 -3.30 -13.75 1.01
N SER A 200 -2.98 -12.65 1.70
CA SER A 200 -2.34 -12.68 3.01
C SER A 200 -3.28 -12.19 4.10
N LEU A 201 -3.44 -13.01 5.13
CA LEU A 201 -4.28 -12.82 6.30
C LEU A 201 -3.49 -13.17 7.57
N ASN A 202 -2.20 -12.80 7.61
CA ASN A 202 -1.30 -13.18 8.70
C ASN A 202 -1.58 -12.46 10.02
N GLY A 203 -2.50 -11.49 10.05
CA GLY A 203 -2.96 -10.87 11.29
C GLY A 203 -3.97 -11.73 12.06
N LEU A 204 -4.63 -12.67 11.38
CA LEU A 204 -5.70 -13.46 11.99
C LEU A 204 -5.11 -14.38 13.05
N THR A 205 -5.62 -14.26 14.28
CA THR A 205 -5.16 -15.10 15.40
C THR A 205 -6.00 -16.36 15.59
N LYS A 206 -7.24 -16.32 15.08
CA LYS A 206 -8.25 -17.39 15.12
C LYS A 206 -9.03 -17.41 13.81
N LEU A 207 -9.58 -18.57 13.49
CA LEU A 207 -10.44 -18.77 12.32
C LEU A 207 -11.55 -19.75 12.69
N SER A 208 -12.79 -19.46 12.28
CA SER A 208 -13.90 -20.39 12.44
C SER A 208 -13.77 -21.56 11.46
N ASP A 209 -14.47 -22.67 11.75
CA ASP A 209 -14.53 -23.82 10.83
C ASP A 209 -15.11 -23.43 9.47
N SER A 210 -16.14 -22.56 9.46
CA SER A 210 -16.79 -22.11 8.22
C SER A 210 -15.89 -21.16 7.41
N ALA A 211 -15.18 -20.25 8.06
CA ALA A 211 -14.21 -19.38 7.40
C ALA A 211 -13.04 -20.18 6.83
N ALA A 212 -12.53 -21.18 7.56
CA ALA A 212 -11.50 -22.10 7.10
C ALA A 212 -11.96 -22.92 5.88
N GLU A 213 -13.20 -23.43 5.91
CA GLU A 213 -13.79 -24.16 4.78
C GLU A 213 -13.97 -23.28 3.54
N SER A 214 -14.32 -22.01 3.73
CA SER A 214 -14.40 -21.03 2.64
C SER A 214 -13.03 -20.72 2.06
N LEU A 215 -12.05 -20.34 2.90
CA LEU A 215 -10.71 -19.96 2.45
C LEU A 215 -9.95 -21.13 1.82
N SER A 216 -10.19 -22.38 2.23
CA SER A 216 -9.57 -23.54 1.57
C SER A 216 -10.02 -23.72 0.11
N LYS A 217 -11.18 -23.15 -0.24
CA LYS A 217 -11.70 -23.11 -1.62
C LYS A 217 -11.17 -21.93 -2.42
N HIS A 218 -10.23 -21.13 -1.87
CA HIS A 218 -9.64 -19.99 -2.57
C HIS A 218 -9.16 -20.42 -3.96
N LYS A 219 -9.66 -19.83 -5.03
CA LYS A 219 -9.31 -20.22 -6.40
C LYS A 219 -8.86 -19.01 -7.19
N VAL A 220 -7.68 -19.10 -7.77
CA VAL A 220 -7.13 -18.05 -8.62
C VAL A 220 -7.66 -18.15 -10.05
N SER A 221 -7.56 -17.06 -10.81
CA SER A 221 -7.89 -17.06 -12.23
C SER A 221 -7.03 -18.08 -13.01
N GLU A 222 -7.58 -18.71 -14.06
CA GLU A 222 -6.86 -19.67 -14.93
C GLU A 222 -5.56 -19.10 -15.53
N SER A 223 -5.42 -17.78 -15.58
CA SER A 223 -4.24 -17.08 -16.06
C SER A 223 -3.08 -17.01 -15.05
N ILE A 224 -3.31 -17.34 -13.77
CA ILE A 224 -2.31 -17.23 -12.71
C ILE A 224 -1.84 -18.64 -12.32
N PRO A 225 -0.56 -18.99 -12.58
CA PRO A 225 -0.03 -20.32 -12.29
C PRO A 225 0.33 -20.56 -10.82
N TRP A 226 0.19 -19.54 -9.98
CA TRP A 226 0.51 -19.60 -8.56
C TRP A 226 -0.70 -19.11 -7.76
N ARG A 227 -1.04 -19.86 -6.72
CA ARG A 227 -1.99 -19.46 -5.70
C ARG A 227 -1.25 -19.52 -4.38
N TRP A 228 -1.47 -18.59 -3.48
CA TRP A 228 -0.92 -18.66 -2.14
C TRP A 228 -1.91 -18.04 -1.16
N LEU A 229 -2.23 -18.80 -0.12
CA LEU A 229 -3.00 -18.32 1.03
C LEU A 229 -2.06 -18.32 2.23
N SER A 230 -1.80 -17.15 2.80
CA SER A 230 -0.96 -17.01 3.99
C SER A 230 -1.81 -16.76 5.23
N LEU A 231 -1.69 -17.64 6.22
CA LEU A 231 -2.42 -17.65 7.49
C LEU A 231 -1.47 -17.87 8.68
N SER A 232 -0.24 -17.36 8.58
CA SER A 232 0.82 -17.62 9.56
C SER A 232 0.60 -16.97 10.93
N GLY A 233 -0.39 -16.09 11.08
CA GLY A 233 -0.77 -15.51 12.38
C GLY A 233 -1.62 -16.41 13.26
N LEU A 234 -2.18 -17.49 12.70
CA LEU A 234 -3.10 -18.34 13.43
C LEU A 234 -2.37 -19.01 14.60
N THR A 235 -2.98 -18.93 15.77
CA THR A 235 -2.41 -19.51 17.01
C THR A 235 -3.03 -20.86 17.36
N SER A 236 -4.18 -21.17 16.78
CA SER A 236 -4.92 -22.42 17.01
C SER A 236 -5.90 -22.69 15.87
N LEU A 237 -6.09 -23.96 15.54
CA LEU A 237 -7.13 -24.46 14.63
C LEU A 237 -7.90 -25.59 15.29
N SER A 238 -9.20 -25.68 15.01
CA SER A 238 -9.97 -26.90 15.28
C SER A 238 -9.56 -28.00 14.28
N ASP A 239 -9.88 -29.25 14.59
CA ASP A 239 -9.67 -30.38 13.68
C ASP A 239 -10.44 -30.19 12.36
N ALA A 240 -11.66 -29.66 12.42
CA ALA A 240 -12.49 -29.42 11.23
C ALA A 240 -11.92 -28.29 10.35
N ALA A 241 -11.38 -27.22 10.97
CA ALA A 241 -10.70 -26.15 10.26
C ALA A 241 -9.39 -26.64 9.64
N ALA A 242 -8.61 -27.45 10.37
CA ALA A 242 -7.37 -28.05 9.88
C ALA A 242 -7.62 -29.02 8.70
N GLU A 243 -8.63 -29.89 8.80
CA GLU A 243 -9.05 -30.79 7.71
C GLU A 243 -9.55 -30.00 6.49
N SER A 244 -10.22 -28.87 6.71
CA SER A 244 -10.65 -28.03 5.61
C SER A 244 -9.47 -27.38 4.89
N LEU A 245 -8.52 -26.82 5.64
CA LEU A 245 -7.34 -26.15 5.10
C LEU A 245 -6.33 -27.12 4.48
N SER A 246 -6.29 -28.39 4.90
CA SER A 246 -5.38 -29.40 4.32
C SER A 246 -5.58 -29.61 2.82
N LYS A 247 -6.80 -29.35 2.34
CA LYS A 247 -7.22 -29.43 0.93
C LYS A 247 -6.63 -28.31 0.07
N HIS A 248 -6.06 -27.26 0.67
CA HIS A 248 -5.38 -26.18 -0.04
C HIS A 248 -3.90 -26.54 -0.24
N GLU A 249 -3.48 -26.64 -1.50
CA GLU A 249 -2.13 -27.08 -1.87
C GLU A 249 -1.07 -26.05 -1.45
N ASP A 250 -1.31 -24.76 -1.72
CA ASP A 250 -0.37 -23.67 -1.50
C ASP A 250 -0.77 -22.81 -0.30
N LEU A 251 -0.64 -23.40 0.88
CA LEU A 251 -1.03 -22.81 2.16
C LEU A 251 0.22 -22.52 3.01
N GLY A 252 0.38 -21.28 3.45
CA GLY A 252 1.36 -20.88 4.45
C GLY A 252 0.73 -20.80 5.84
N LEU A 253 1.28 -21.53 6.80
CA LEU A 253 0.90 -21.49 8.22
C LEU A 253 2.15 -21.25 9.06
N ASP A 254 1.98 -21.00 10.36
CA ASP A 254 3.09 -21.12 11.29
C ASP A 254 3.48 -22.59 11.46
N CYS A 255 4.77 -22.86 11.72
CA CYS A 255 5.33 -24.21 11.72
C CYS A 255 4.60 -25.19 12.66
N GLY A 256 4.03 -24.70 13.78
CA GLY A 256 3.27 -25.54 14.71
C GLY A 256 1.92 -26.01 14.15
N LEU A 257 1.26 -25.22 13.31
CA LEU A 257 -0.03 -25.57 12.70
C LEU A 257 0.14 -26.33 11.38
N GLU A 258 1.29 -26.18 10.70
CA GLU A 258 1.62 -26.98 9.52
C GLU A 258 1.58 -28.49 9.83
N GLU A 259 2.13 -28.91 10.97
CA GLU A 259 2.09 -30.31 11.40
C GLU A 259 0.67 -30.81 11.68
N GLN A 260 -0.19 -29.97 12.28
CA GLN A 260 -1.59 -30.32 12.54
C GLN A 260 -2.35 -30.52 11.24
N VAL A 261 -2.19 -29.62 10.27
CA VAL A 261 -2.88 -29.70 8.96
C VAL A 261 -2.34 -30.84 8.09
N ALA A 262 -1.03 -31.14 8.18
CA ALA A 262 -0.40 -32.22 7.42
C ALA A 262 -0.95 -33.62 7.77
N GLN A 263 -1.52 -33.81 8.97
CA GLN A 263 -2.16 -35.08 9.37
C GLN A 263 -3.43 -35.40 8.56
N TYR A 264 -3.99 -34.41 7.86
CA TYR A 264 -5.21 -34.52 7.06
C TYR A 264 -4.94 -34.46 5.54
N ARG A 265 -3.67 -34.55 5.09
CA ARG A 265 -3.28 -34.63 3.68
C ARG A 265 -3.08 -36.08 3.24
#